data_AF-A0A956RTB2-F1
#
_entry.id   AF-A0A956RTB2-F1
#
_cell.length_a   1.000
_cell.length_b   1.000
_cell.length_c   1.000
_cell.angle_alpha   90.00
_cell.angle_beta   90.00
_cell.angle_gamma   90.00
#
_symmetry.space_group_name_H-M   'P 1'
#
loop_
_entity.id
_entity.type
_entity.pdbx_description
1 polymer ?
#
loop_
_entity_poly.entity_id
_entity_poly.type
_entity_poly.pdbx_seq_one_letter_code
_entity_poly.pdbx_strand_id
1 'polypeptide(L)'
;MKIEHKINRLRISCPTPFDAEKILLQPDKHQMLFRAFEEHITYCPKCFRIVRKLHKFYEILDEEMQKEASPKIVAFAETVYAEKEKHH
;
A
#
# COMPACT_ATOMS: atom_id res chain seq x y z
N MET A 1 9.91 7.09 17.72
CA MET A 1 10.87 5.96 17.65
C MET A 1 11.86 6.20 16.52
N LYS A 2 13.18 6.12 16.79
CA LYS A 2 14.25 6.34 15.79
C LYS A 2 14.24 5.22 14.73
N ILE A 3 14.58 5.55 13.48
CA ILE A 3 14.60 4.63 12.32
C ILE A 3 15.46 3.39 12.58
N GLU A 4 16.58 3.55 13.27
CA GLU A 4 17.50 2.47 13.68
C GLU A 4 16.81 1.36 14.48
N HIS A 5 15.89 1.71 15.39
CA HIS A 5 15.12 0.72 16.15
C HIS A 5 14.18 -0.09 15.25
N LYS A 6 13.62 0.52 14.21
CA LYS A 6 12.74 -0.18 13.26
C LYS A 6 13.54 -1.13 12.36
N ILE A 7 14.72 -0.72 11.92
CA ILE A 7 15.64 -1.57 11.15
C ILE A 7 16.09 -2.77 11.99
N ASN A 8 16.50 -2.55 13.24
CA ASN A 8 16.86 -3.64 14.14
C ASN A 8 15.69 -4.59 14.41
N ARG A 9 14.46 -4.06 14.53
CA ARG A 9 13.26 -4.92 14.64
C ARG A 9 12.99 -5.75 13.40
N LEU A 10 13.22 -5.24 12.18
CA LEU A 10 13.08 -6.04 10.95
C LEU A 10 14.08 -7.20 10.89
N ARG A 11 15.28 -7.02 11.44
CA ARG A 11 16.27 -8.11 11.57
C ARG A 11 15.84 -9.17 12.59
N ILE A 12 15.08 -8.79 13.61
CA ILE A 12 14.68 -9.66 14.73
C ILE A 12 13.28 -10.26 14.54
N SER A 13 12.39 -9.59 13.79
CA SER A 13 10.96 -9.91 13.69
C SER A 13 10.33 -9.38 12.40
N CYS A 14 9.43 -10.15 11.81
CA CYS A 14 8.69 -9.73 10.61
C CYS A 14 7.74 -8.56 10.92
N PRO A 15 7.64 -7.56 10.02
CA PRO A 15 6.67 -6.49 10.16
C PRO A 15 5.23 -6.99 9.99
N THR A 16 4.26 -6.20 10.45
CA THR A 16 2.85 -6.44 10.16
C THR A 16 2.56 -6.17 8.67
N PRO A 17 1.48 -6.73 8.08
CA PRO A 17 1.11 -6.42 6.70
C PRO A 17 0.94 -4.93 6.42
N PHE A 18 0.35 -4.19 7.36
CA PHE A 18 0.17 -2.74 7.26
C PHE A 18 1.50 -1.98 7.24
N ASP A 19 2.44 -2.38 8.11
CA ASP A 19 3.77 -1.78 8.13
C ASP A 19 4.56 -2.10 6.85
N ALA A 20 4.44 -3.33 6.35
CA ALA A 20 5.06 -3.76 5.10
C ALA A 20 4.55 -2.94 3.92
N GLU A 21 3.22 -2.79 3.79
CA GLU A 21 2.58 -1.96 2.77
C GLU A 21 3.08 -0.51 2.85
N LYS A 22 3.12 0.08 4.05
CA LYS A 22 3.62 1.45 4.23
C LYS A 22 5.08 1.62 3.78
N ILE A 23 5.95 0.64 4.06
CA ILE A 23 7.35 0.66 3.61
C ILE A 23 7.41 0.60 2.07
N LEU A 24 6.60 -0.27 1.46
CA LEU A 24 6.58 -0.47 0.01
C LEU A 24 6.01 0.74 -0.76
N LEU A 25 4.98 1.40 -0.23
CA LEU A 25 4.34 2.55 -0.89
C LEU A 25 5.10 3.86 -0.73
N GLN A 26 6.05 3.94 0.20
CA GLN A 26 6.78 5.18 0.51
C GLN A 26 8.31 4.97 0.54
N PRO A 27 8.90 4.40 -0.53
CA PRO A 27 10.32 4.04 -0.54
C PRO A 27 11.22 5.27 -0.33
N ASP A 28 10.88 6.43 -0.91
CA ASP A 28 11.68 7.64 -0.79
C ASP A 28 11.70 8.21 0.64
N LYS A 29 10.55 8.15 1.33
CA LYS A 29 10.44 8.61 2.73
C LYS A 29 11.13 7.66 3.72
N HIS A 30 11.32 6.41 3.31
CA HIS A 30 11.78 5.32 4.17
C HIS A 30 12.92 4.51 3.52
N GLN A 31 13.82 5.16 2.79
CA GLN A 31 14.79 4.49 1.92
C GLN A 31 15.63 3.40 2.63
N MET A 32 16.16 3.70 3.83
CA MET A 32 16.93 2.71 4.60
C MET A 32 16.07 1.53 5.08
N LEU A 33 14.82 1.81 5.48
CA LEU A 33 13.86 0.80 5.90
C LEU A 33 13.41 -0.07 4.73
N PHE A 34 13.21 0.54 3.56
CA PHE A 34 12.90 -0.14 2.33
C PHE A 34 14.02 -1.12 1.95
N ARG A 35 15.28 -0.67 1.87
CA ARG A 35 16.42 -1.54 1.55
C ARG A 35 16.57 -2.71 2.54
N ALA A 36 16.46 -2.43 3.84
CA ALA A 36 16.53 -3.48 4.86
C ALA A 36 15.36 -4.49 4.73
N PHE A 37 14.17 -4.02 4.36
CA PHE A 37 13.01 -4.87 4.15
C PHE A 37 13.13 -5.69 2.86
N GLU A 38 13.64 -5.10 1.78
CA GLU A 38 13.95 -5.76 0.51
C GLU A 38 14.92 -6.93 0.73
N GLU A 39 16.03 -6.70 1.42
CA GLU A 39 16.96 -7.77 1.83
C GLU A 39 16.24 -8.84 2.65
N HIS A 40 15.39 -8.44 3.61
CA HIS A 40 14.66 -9.36 4.48
C HIS A 40 13.69 -10.28 3.73
N ILE A 41 13.01 -9.76 2.71
CA ILE A 41 12.03 -10.52 1.93
C ILE A 41 12.69 -11.69 1.18
N THR A 42 13.97 -11.56 0.79
CA THR A 42 14.68 -12.60 0.04
C THR A 42 14.85 -13.91 0.81
N TYR A 43 14.97 -13.84 2.14
CA TYR A 43 15.18 -15.02 3.00
C TYR A 43 14.02 -15.32 3.96
N CYS A 44 13.01 -14.45 4.06
CA CYS A 44 11.88 -14.63 4.97
C CYS A 44 10.59 -15.04 4.23
N PRO A 45 10.18 -16.34 4.29
CA PRO A 45 9.00 -16.83 3.55
C PRO A 45 7.68 -16.15 3.94
N LYS A 46 7.57 -15.73 5.20
CA LYS A 46 6.39 -15.02 5.72
C LYS A 46 6.25 -13.64 5.05
N CYS A 47 7.34 -12.87 5.03
CA CYS A 47 7.36 -11.54 4.41
C CYS A 47 7.18 -11.65 2.90
N PHE A 48 7.83 -12.62 2.25
CA PHE A 48 7.62 -12.91 0.84
C PHE A 48 6.14 -13.17 0.50
N ARG A 49 5.45 -13.97 1.32
CA ARG A 49 4.01 -14.23 1.14
C ARG A 49 3.16 -12.97 1.31
N ILE A 50 3.50 -12.08 2.24
CA ILE A 50 2.80 -10.80 2.44
C ILE A 50 2.97 -9.93 1.19
N VAL A 51 4.20 -9.75 0.71
CA VAL A 51 4.49 -8.94 -0.48
C VAL A 51 3.76 -9.49 -1.70
N ARG A 52 3.78 -10.80 -1.92
CA ARG A 52 3.05 -11.42 -3.04
C ARG A 52 1.54 -11.17 -2.98
N LYS A 53 0.93 -11.17 -1.78
CA LYS A 53 -0.49 -10.85 -1.62
C LYS A 53 -0.78 -9.38 -1.90
N LEU A 54 0.07 -8.47 -1.41
CA LEU A 54 -0.04 -7.05 -1.68
C LEU A 54 0.10 -6.75 -3.18
N HIS A 55 1.09 -7.36 -3.85
CA HIS A 55 1.26 -7.24 -5.30
C HIS A 55 -0.02 -7.63 -6.04
N LYS A 56 -0.57 -8.81 -5.76
CA LYS A 56 -1.80 -9.28 -6.38
C LYS A 56 -2.99 -8.35 -6.11
N PHE A 57 -3.08 -7.79 -4.91
CA PHE A 57 -4.13 -6.84 -4.57
C PHE A 57 -4.02 -5.56 -5.41
N TYR A 58 -2.82 -5.01 -5.56
CA TYR A 58 -2.59 -3.81 -6.38
C TYR A 58 -2.75 -4.06 -7.88
N GLU A 59 -2.38 -5.25 -8.39
CA GLU A 59 -2.67 -5.64 -9.78
C GLU A 59 -4.19 -5.63 -10.03
N ILE A 60 -4.98 -6.26 -9.16
CA ILE A 60 -6.44 -6.24 -9.28
C ILE A 60 -6.98 -4.82 -9.19
N LEU A 61 -6.46 -4.00 -8.27
CA LEU A 61 -6.91 -2.63 -8.11
C LEU A 61 -6.62 -1.79 -9.36
N ASP A 62 -5.44 -1.93 -9.97
CA ASP A 62 -5.06 -1.24 -11.21
C ASP A 62 -5.96 -1.69 -12.38
N GLU A 63 -6.21 -3.00 -12.50
CA GLU A 63 -7.16 -3.54 -13.48
C GLU A 63 -8.57 -2.97 -13.30
N GLU A 64 -9.08 -2.86 -12.08
CA GLU A 64 -10.39 -2.26 -11.80
C GLU A 64 -10.42 -0.75 -12.08
N MET A 65 -9.32 -0.04 -11.79
CA MET A 65 -9.22 1.40 -12.06
C MET A 65 -9.13 1.74 -13.55
N GLN A 66 -8.62 0.83 -14.38
CA GLN A 66 -8.53 0.99 -15.82
C GLN A 66 -9.86 0.68 -16.54
N LYS A 67 -10.81 0.03 -15.87
CA LYS A 67 -12.15 -0.20 -16.45
C LYS A 67 -12.90 1.13 -16.55
N GLU A 68 -13.59 1.32 -17.66
CA GLU A 68 -14.51 2.44 -17.79
C GLU A 68 -15.54 2.39 -16.65
N ALA A 69 -15.60 3.48 -15.89
CA ALA A 69 -16.57 3.61 -14.83
C ALA A 69 -17.98 3.48 -15.44
N SER A 70 -18.82 2.66 -14.81
CA SER A 70 -20.22 2.52 -15.23
C SER A 70 -20.86 3.91 -15.31
N PRO A 71 -21.54 4.26 -16.43
CA PRO A 71 -22.19 5.55 -16.57
C PRO A 71 -23.15 5.89 -15.42
N LYS A 72 -23.75 4.86 -14.79
CA LYS A 72 -24.61 5.02 -13.61
C LYS A 72 -23.84 5.48 -12.37
N ILE A 73 -22.61 4.99 -12.18
CA ILE A 73 -21.75 5.35 -11.04
C ILE A 73 -21.21 6.76 -11.25
N VAL A 74 -20.84 7.12 -12.48
CA VAL A 74 -20.41 8.49 -12.83
C VAL A 74 -21.53 9.48 -12.57
N ALA A 75 -22.73 9.23 -13.09
CA ALA A 75 -23.90 10.09 -12.86
C ALA A 75 -24.26 10.21 -11.37
N PHE A 76 -24.15 9.13 -10.60
CA PHE A 76 -24.35 9.16 -9.15
C PHE A 76 -23.29 10.02 -8.43
N ALA A 77 -22.01 9.87 -8.78
CA ALA A 77 -20.95 10.67 -8.19
C ALA A 77 -21.16 12.16 -8.49
N GLU A 78 -21.50 12.52 -9.73
CA GLU A 78 -21.82 13.89 -10.13
C GLU A 78 -22.96 14.49 -9.30
N THR A 79 -24.03 13.73 -9.03
CA THR A 79 -25.11 14.21 -8.15
C THR A 79 -24.63 14.47 -6.71
N VAL A 80 -23.82 13.57 -6.14
CA VAL A 80 -23.29 13.73 -4.77
C VAL A 80 -22.34 14.93 -4.67
N TYR A 81 -21.51 15.16 -5.68
CA TYR A 81 -20.61 16.33 -5.72
C TYR A 81 -21.40 17.65 -5.85
N ALA A 82 -22.39 17.70 -6.74
CA ALA A 82 -23.24 18.88 -6.91
C ALA A 82 -24.06 19.23 -5.66
N GLU A 83 -24.46 18.22 -4.87
CA GLU A 83 -25.13 18.43 -3.58
C GLU A 83 -24.17 18.99 -2.51
N LYS A 84 -22.90 18.57 -2.50
CA LYS A 84 -21.90 19.12 -1.57
C LYS A 84 -21.57 20.57 -1.82
N GLU A 85 -21.52 21.03 -3.07
CA GLU A 85 -21.24 22.44 -3.40
C GLU A 85 -22.39 23.39 -3.06
N LYS A 86 -23.63 22.90 -2.97
CA LYS A 86 -24.80 23.71 -2.58
C LYS A 86 -24.93 23.94 -1.07
N HIS A 87 -24.21 23.16 -0.27
CA HIS A 87 -24.23 23.22 1.20
C HIS A 87 -22.97 23.87 1.79
N HIS A 88 -22.12 24.48 0.95
CA HIS A 88 -20.92 25.21 1.32
C HIS A 88 -21.02 26.69 0.95
#